data_AF-A0A7C0WLB9-F1
#
_entry.id   AF-A0A7C0WLB9-F1
#
_cell.length_a   1.000
_cell.length_b   1.000
_cell.length_c   1.000
_cell.angle_alpha   90.00
_cell.angle_beta   90.00
_cell.angle_gamma   90.00
#
_symmetry.space_group_name_H-M   'P 1'
#
loop_
_entity.id
_entity.type
_entity.pdbx_description
1 polymer ?
#
loop_
_entity_poly.entity_id
_entity_poly.type
_entity_poly.pdbx_seq_one_letter_code
_entity_poly.pdbx_strand_id
1 'polypeptide(L)' 'MEHVRKRPSMYIGSTGPKGLHHLIWEVLDNSVDEAMAGFCTRIEVTILRDGGVKVKDNGRGIPIDNHAKTK' A
#
# COMPACT_ATOMS: atom_id res chain seq x y z
N MET A 1 -7.30 -5.85 -13.60
CA MET A 1 -6.87 -6.72 -12.49
C MET A 1 -6.61 -8.17 -12.89
N GLU A 2 -7.29 -8.70 -13.92
CA GLU A 2 -7.21 -10.13 -14.25
C GLU A 2 -5.79 -10.63 -14.59
N HIS A 3 -4.98 -9.81 -15.27
CA HIS A 3 -3.60 -10.14 -15.62
C HIS A 3 -2.67 -10.24 -14.39
N VAL A 4 -2.87 -9.36 -13.39
CA VAL A 4 -2.10 -9.36 -12.14
C VAL A 4 -2.35 -10.64 -11.37
N ARG A 5 -3.61 -11.09 -11.31
CA ARG A 5 -3.97 -12.35 -10.65
C ARG A 5 -3.47 -13.58 -11.42
N LYS A 6 -3.43 -13.52 -12.75
CA LYS A 6 -2.91 -14.62 -13.60
C LYS A 6 -1.39 -14.79 -13.48
N ARG A 7 -0.64 -13.72 -13.24
CA ARG A 7 0.83 -13.74 -13.16
C ARG A 7 1.35 -12.85 -12.02
N PRO A 8 1.08 -13.18 -10.74
CA PRO A 8 1.40 -12.32 -9.61
C PRO A 8 2.91 -12.06 -9.48
N SER A 9 3.76 -13.07 -9.69
CA SER A 9 5.21 -12.93 -9.58
C SER A 9 5.82 -11.89 -10.54
N MET A 10 5.13 -11.53 -11.63
CA MET A 10 5.58 -10.46 -12.53
C MET A 10 5.49 -9.07 -11.86
N TYR A 11 4.58 -8.90 -10.91
CA TYR A 11 4.29 -7.63 -10.24
C TYR A 11 4.90 -7.56 -8.84
N ILE A 12 4.92 -8.69 -8.11
CA ILE A 12 5.43 -8.76 -6.72
C ILE A 12 6.70 -9.61 -6.59
N GLY A 13 7.36 -9.92 -7.71
CA GLY A 13 8.61 -10.70 -7.80
C GLY A 13 8.47 -12.20 -7.52
N SER A 14 7.67 -12.60 -6.53
CA SER A 14 7.45 -14.01 -6.16
C SER A 14 6.10 -14.19 -5.45
N THR A 15 5.63 -15.43 -5.30
CA THR A 15 4.48 -15.77 -4.43
C THR A 15 4.92 -16.32 -3.07
N GLY A 16 6.21 -16.26 -2.75
CA GLY A 16 6.76 -16.67 -1.47
C GLY A 16 6.81 -15.53 -0.44
N PRO A 17 7.52 -15.71 0.68
CA PRO A 17 7.61 -14.70 1.75
C PRO A 17 8.06 -13.32 1.27
N LYS A 18 8.98 -13.25 0.29
CA LYS A 18 9.44 -11.97 -0.27
C LYS A 18 8.30 -11.20 -0.94
N GLY A 19 7.50 -11.86 -1.78
CA GLY A 19 6.36 -11.22 -2.44
C GLY A 19 5.24 -10.86 -1.47
N LEU A 20 5.04 -11.64 -0.41
CA LEU A 20 4.12 -11.29 0.66
C LEU A 20 4.55 -9.98 1.36
N HIS A 21 5.84 -9.85 1.69
CA HIS A 21 6.34 -8.62 2.30
C HIS A 21 6.29 -7.43 1.33
N HIS A 22 6.51 -7.67 0.04
CA HIS A 22 6.40 -6.64 -1.00
C HIS A 22 4.99 -6.01 -1.00
N LEU A 23 3.92 -6.82 -0.87
CA LEU A 23 2.56 -6.27 -0.75
C LEU A 23 2.40 -5.30 0.44
N ILE A 24 3.08 -5.56 1.55
CA ILE A 24 3.07 -4.68 2.73
C ILE A 24 3.87 -3.41 2.44
N TRP A 25 5.01 -3.54 1.76
CA TRP A 25 5.88 -2.41 1.41
C TRP A 25 5.15 -1.42 0.51
N GLU A 26 4.44 -1.88 -0.51
CA GLU A 26 3.67 -0.99 -1.41
C GLU A 26 2.66 -0.12 -0.64
N VAL A 27 2.01 -0.66 0.41
CA VAL A 27 1.09 0.13 1.24
C VAL A 27 1.85 1.09 2.16
N LEU A 28 2.95 0.62 2.75
CA LEU A 28 3.80 1.43 3.62
C LEU A 28 4.46 2.59 2.88
N ASP A 29 4.91 2.37 1.65
CA ASP A 29 5.61 3.35 0.82
C ASP A 29 4.69 4.55 0.51
N ASN A 30 3.39 4.32 0.27
CA ASN A 30 2.41 5.41 0.15
C ASN A 30 2.35 6.30 1.41
N SER A 31 2.44 5.70 2.60
CA SER A 31 2.48 6.46 3.87
C SER A 31 3.83 7.17 4.06
N VAL A 32 4.94 6.58 3.58
CA VAL A 32 6.28 7.19 3.61
C VAL A 32 6.35 8.38 2.67
N ASP A 33 5.72 8.32 1.49
CA ASP A 33 5.63 9.43 0.55
C ASP A 33 4.95 10.66 1.18
N GLU A 34 3.86 10.45 1.94
CA GLU A 34 3.21 11.52 2.71
C GLU A 34 4.14 12.12 3.78
N ALA A 35 4.99 11.30 4.41
CA ALA A 35 5.96 11.75 5.40
C ALA A 35 7.10 12.54 4.74
N MET A 36 7.60 12.08 3.58
CA MET A 36 8.59 12.77 2.76
C MET A 36 8.07 14.12 2.24
N ALA A 37 6.77 14.20 1.95
CA ALA A 37 6.10 15.44 1.58
C ALA A 37 5.82 16.38 2.78
N GLY A 38 6.14 15.95 4.02
CA GLY A 38 5.99 16.75 5.24
C GLY A 38 4.59 16.76 5.84
N PHE A 39 3.70 15.89 5.38
CA PHE A 39 2.30 15.83 5.84
C PHE A 39 2.02 14.72 6.85
N CYS A 40 2.86 13.69 6.90
CA CYS A 40 2.76 12.60 7.87
C CYS A 40 3.93 12.66 8.87
N THR A 41 3.64 12.41 10.14
CA THR A 41 4.65 12.34 11.23
C THR A 41 4.65 11.01 11.98
N ARG A 42 3.58 10.21 11.82
CA ARG A 42 3.44 8.92 12.47
C ARG A 42 2.82 7.90 11.53
N ILE A 43 3.50 6.77 11.38
CA ILE A 43 3.01 5.59 10.68
C ILE A 43 2.99 4.43 11.67
N GLU A 44 1.85 3.75 11.77
CA GLU A 44 1.62 2.58 12.61
C GLU A 44 1.39 1.35 11.75
N VAL A 45 2.22 0.33 11.94
CA VAL A 45 2.06 -0.99 11.30
C VAL A 45 1.62 -1.99 12.35
N THR A 46 0.49 -2.64 12.13
CA THR A 46 -0.08 -3.65 13.03
C THR A 46 -0.27 -4.97 12.29
N ILE A 47 0.33 -6.04 12.80
CA ILE A 47 -0.02 -7.41 12.38
C ILE A 47 -1.25 -7.82 13.18
N LEU A 48 -2.34 -8.14 12.47
CA LEU A 48 -3.62 -8.52 13.03
C LEU A 48 -3.62 -10.01 13.40
N ARG A 49 -4.56 -10.39 14.28
CA ARG A 49 -4.64 -11.77 14.79
C ARG A 49 -5.00 -12.81 13.73
N ASP A 50 -5.63 -12.38 12.64
CA ASP A 50 -6.01 -13.21 11.49
C ASP A 50 -4.90 -13.32 10.44
N GLY A 51 -3.72 -12.74 10.69
CA GLY A 51 -2.61 -12.71 9.75
C GLY A 51 -2.67 -11.54 8.75
N GLY A 52 -3.67 -10.66 8.85
CA GLY A 52 -3.71 -9.40 8.09
C GLY A 52 -2.66 -8.40 8.58
N VAL A 53 -2.34 -7.41 7.75
CA VAL A 53 -1.49 -6.28 8.13
C VAL A 53 -2.25 -4.98 7.89
N LYS A 54 -2.26 -4.12 8.90
CA LYS A 54 -2.84 -2.77 8.84
C LYS A 54 -1.72 -1.74 8.90
N VAL A 55 -1.68 -0.88 7.90
CA VAL A 55 -0.84 0.33 7.89
C VAL A 55 -1.76 1.53 8.09
N LYS A 56 -1.44 2.37 9.08
CA LYS A 56 -2.18 3.60 9.37
C LYS A 56 -1.19 4.75 9.47
N ASP A 57 -1.43 5.81 8.72
CA ASP A 57 -0.70 7.07 8.86
C ASP A 57 -1.62 8.21 9.35
N ASN A 58 -1.00 9.35 9.65
CA ASN A 58 -1.68 10.60 9.95
C ASN A 58 -1.42 11.67 8.86
N GLY A 59 -1.21 11.24 7.61
CA GLY A 59 -1.07 12.14 6.47
C GLY A 59 -2.38 12.80 6.06
N ARG A 60 -2.43 13.35 4.84
CA ARG A 60 -3.63 14.06 4.33
C ARG A 60 -4.82 13.13 4.07
N GLY A 61 -4.54 11.84 3.89
CA GLY A 61 -5.49 10.84 3.44
C GLY A 61 -5.64 10.80 1.93
N ILE A 62 -6.07 9.64 1.42
CA ILE A 62 -6.33 9.44 -0.01
C ILE A 62 -7.56 10.26 -0.41
N PRO A 63 -7.51 11.04 -1.52
CA PRO A 63 -8.66 11.81 -1.99
C PRO A 63 -9.89 10.94 -2.24
N ILE A 64 -11.04 11.37 -1.71
CA ILE A 64 -12.33 10.66 -1.86
C ILE A 64 -13.31 11.38 -2.80
N ASP A 65 -12.93 12.56 -3.29
CA ASP A 65 -13.74 13.32 -4.24
C ASP A 65 -13.78 12.66 -5.61
N ASN A 66 -14.84 12.96 -6.37
CA ASN A 66 -15.01 12.42 -7.71
C ASN A 66 -13.87 12.89 -8.63
N HIS A 67 -13.10 11.93 -9.14
CA HIS A 67 -12.04 12.23 -10.10
C HIS A 67 -12.66 12.70 -11.42
N ALA A 68 -12.38 13.93 -11.82
CA ALA A 68 -12.78 14.46 -13.11
C ALA A 68 -12.05 13.67 -14.21
N LYS A 69 -12.76 12.84 -14.96
CA LYS A 69 -12.17 12.14 -16.10
C LYS A 69 -11.85 13.16 -17.19
N THR A 70 -10.57 13.31 -17.50
CA THR A 70 -10.13 13.94 -18.75
C THR A 70 -10.74 13.14 -19.91
N LYS A 71 -11.48 13.81 -20.79
CA LYS A 71 -12.01 13.23 -22.04
C LYS A 71 -10.88 12.96 -23.01
#